data_AF-A0A2V5SSQ4-F1
#
_entry.id   AF-A0A2V5SSQ4-F1
#
_cell.length_a   1.000
_cell.length_b   1.000
_cell.length_c   1.000
_cell.angle_alpha   90.00
_cell.angle_beta   90.00
_cell.angle_gamma   90.00
#
_symmetry.space_group_name_H-M   'P 1'
#
loop_
_entity.id
_entity.type
_entity.pdbx_description
1 polymer ?
#
loop_
_entity_poly.entity_id
_entity_poly.type
_entity_poly.pdbx_seq_one_letter_code
_entity_poly.pdbx_strand_id
1 'polypeptide(L)'
;MQPFSQTNKAVQSLPNHLLQFAVDQRYDEYTPVDHAVWRFIMRQNIFFLKEYAHKVYFQGLLDTGISFERIPRIEEMNDILGRIDWGAVAVDGFIPP
;
A
#
# COMPACT_ATOMS: atom_id res chain seq x y z
N MET A 1 -5.13 18.38 -10.69
CA MET A 1 -4.52 17.27 -9.93
C MET A 1 -5.42 16.96 -8.76
N GLN A 2 -5.52 15.68 -8.39
CA GLN A 2 -6.13 15.06 -7.19
C GLN A 2 -6.95 13.85 -7.70
N PRO A 3 -6.57 12.59 -7.36
CA PRO A 3 -6.88 12.08 -6.02
C PRO A 3 -5.93 10.98 -5.49
N PHE A 4 -5.01 11.34 -4.58
CA PHE A 4 -4.56 10.41 -3.55
C PHE A 4 -5.68 10.36 -2.49
N SER A 5 -6.38 9.22 -2.38
CA SER A 5 -7.51 8.92 -1.48
C SER A 5 -8.00 10.09 -0.62
N GLN A 6 -8.90 10.90 -1.19
CA GLN A 6 -9.49 12.05 -0.48
C GLN A 6 -10.43 11.62 0.66
N THR A 7 -10.73 10.34 0.79
CA THR A 7 -11.67 9.81 1.79
C THR A 7 -10.98 9.43 3.10
N ASN A 8 -9.66 9.20 3.09
CA ASN A 8 -8.93 8.78 4.28
C ASN A 8 -8.49 10.01 5.12
N LYS A 9 -8.92 10.04 6.39
CA LYS A 9 -8.64 11.16 7.32
C LYS A 9 -7.14 11.38 7.58
N ALA A 10 -6.35 10.31 7.67
CA ALA A 10 -4.92 10.42 7.90
C ALA A 10 -4.22 11.08 6.69
N VAL A 11 -4.61 10.70 5.47
CA VAL A 11 -4.13 11.32 4.23
C VAL A 11 -4.55 12.80 4.16
N GLN A 12 -5.79 13.13 4.53
CA GLN A 12 -6.25 14.53 4.59
C GLN A 12 -5.46 15.39 5.58
N SER A 13 -4.94 14.79 6.64
CA SER A 13 -4.15 15.48 7.67
C SER A 13 -2.68 15.67 7.31
N LEU A 14 -2.24 15.19 6.14
CA LEU A 14 -0.84 15.23 5.73
C LEU A 14 -0.35 16.68 5.58
N PRO A 15 0.81 17.06 6.17
CA PRO A 15 1.39 18.38 5.98
C PRO A 15 1.66 18.72 4.51
N ASN A 16 1.42 19.99 4.14
CA ASN A 16 1.58 20.47 2.75
C ASN A 16 2.97 20.20 2.15
N HIS A 17 4.03 20.26 2.97
CA HIS A 17 5.39 20.01 2.51
C HIS A 17 5.65 18.53 2.17
N LEU A 18 4.80 17.60 2.60
CA LEU A 18 4.86 16.19 2.21
C LEU A 18 3.91 15.89 1.05
N LEU A 19 2.79 16.61 0.94
CA LEU A 19 1.81 16.44 -0.14
C LEU A 19 2.43 16.65 -1.54
N GLN A 20 3.48 17.47 -1.65
CA GLN A 20 4.17 17.67 -2.93
C GLN A 20 4.82 16.40 -3.50
N PHE A 21 5.08 15.40 -2.66
CA PHE A 21 5.67 14.11 -3.08
C PHE A 21 4.60 13.05 -3.38
N ALA A 22 3.35 13.31 -3.01
CA ALA A 22 2.25 12.39 -3.26
C ALA A 22 1.85 12.43 -4.73
N VAL A 23 1.68 11.25 -5.33
CA VAL A 23 1.20 11.08 -6.70
C VAL A 23 0.03 10.12 -6.73
N ASP A 24 -0.78 10.22 -7.78
CA ASP A 24 -1.90 9.30 -7.99
C ASP A 24 -1.36 7.92 -8.38
N GLN A 25 -1.87 6.86 -7.73
CA GLN A 25 -1.57 5.50 -8.16
C GLN A 25 -2.26 5.24 -9.51
N ARG A 26 -1.47 5.15 -10.58
CA ARG A 26 -1.95 4.78 -11.92
C ARG A 26 -2.22 3.28 -12.00
N TYR A 27 -3.17 2.80 -11.20
CA TYR A 27 -3.38 1.36 -10.98
C TYR A 27 -3.70 0.60 -12.26
N ASP A 28 -4.47 1.21 -13.16
CA ASP A 28 -4.92 0.54 -14.39
C ASP A 28 -3.79 0.37 -15.43
N GLU A 29 -2.59 0.89 -15.15
CA GLU A 29 -1.38 0.62 -15.94
C GLU A 29 -0.65 -0.64 -15.52
N TYR A 30 -0.98 -1.23 -14.38
CA TYR A 30 -0.43 -2.54 -14.02
C TYR A 30 -0.95 -3.59 -14.99
N THR A 31 -0.01 -4.27 -15.64
CA THR A 31 -0.31 -5.34 -16.56
C THR A 31 -0.61 -6.64 -15.80
N PRO A 32 -1.20 -7.64 -16.48
CA PRO A 32 -1.31 -8.99 -15.91
C PRO A 32 0.05 -9.58 -15.49
N VAL A 33 1.15 -9.18 -16.15
CA VAL A 33 2.51 -9.60 -15.81
C VAL A 33 2.95 -8.97 -14.48
N ASP A 34 2.70 -7.68 -14.26
CA ASP A 34 3.04 -6.99 -13.01
C ASP A 34 2.33 -7.63 -11.81
N HIS A 35 1.04 -7.93 -11.96
CA HIS A 35 0.30 -8.67 -10.94
C HIS A 35 0.83 -10.09 -10.71
N ALA A 36 1.32 -10.77 -11.75
CA ALA A 36 1.93 -12.10 -11.61
C ALA A 36 3.28 -12.04 -10.90
N VAL A 37 4.10 -11.03 -11.18
CA VAL A 37 5.37 -10.77 -10.48
C VAL A 37 5.10 -10.49 -9.00
N TRP A 38 4.11 -9.65 -8.70
CA TRP A 38 3.67 -9.41 -7.33
C TRP A 38 3.30 -10.71 -6.60
N ARG A 39 2.44 -11.53 -7.20
CA ARG A 39 2.07 -12.86 -6.64
C ARG A 39 3.28 -13.72 -6.35
N PHE A 40 4.21 -13.77 -7.30
CA PHE A 40 5.42 -14.56 -7.14
C PHE A 40 6.23 -14.09 -5.93
N ILE A 41 6.50 -12.79 -5.84
CA ILE A 41 7.23 -12.17 -4.73
C ILE A 41 6.52 -12.43 -3.39
N MET A 42 5.21 -12.17 -3.32
CA MET A 42 4.45 -12.37 -2.09
C MET A 42 4.47 -13.83 -1.63
N ARG A 43 4.39 -14.80 -2.55
CA ARG A 43 4.51 -16.23 -2.20
C ARG A 43 5.88 -16.58 -1.63
N GLN A 44 6.96 -16.05 -2.21
CA GLN A 44 8.32 -16.26 -1.67
C GLN A 44 8.45 -15.62 -0.28
N ASN A 45 7.96 -14.38 -0.13
CA ASN A 45 8.00 -13.66 1.14
C ASN A 45 7.22 -14.39 2.23
N ILE A 46 5.99 -14.84 1.96
CA ILE A 46 5.19 -15.60 2.92
C ILE A 46 5.88 -16.90 3.30
N PHE A 47 6.43 -17.63 2.32
CA PHE A 47 7.12 -18.89 2.57
C PHE A 47 8.32 -18.71 3.51
N PHE A 48 9.09 -17.63 3.34
CA PHE A 48 10.21 -17.30 4.22
C PHE A 48 9.73 -16.80 5.58
N LEU A 49 8.86 -15.78 5.59
CA LEU A 49 8.45 -15.07 6.80
C LEU A 49 7.59 -15.92 7.73
N LYS A 50 6.97 -17.02 7.27
CA LYS A 50 6.23 -17.93 8.17
C LYS A 50 7.13 -18.54 9.24
N GLU A 51 8.41 -18.68 8.94
CA GLU A 51 9.41 -19.28 9.85
C GLU A 51 10.15 -18.21 10.65
N TYR A 52 10.44 -17.06 10.02
CA TYR A 52 11.34 -16.05 10.59
C TYR A 52 10.66 -14.79 11.12
N ALA A 53 9.43 -14.49 10.69
CA ALA A 53 8.73 -13.30 11.16
C ALA A 53 8.00 -13.57 12.48
N HIS A 54 7.88 -12.52 13.29
CA HIS A 54 7.03 -12.56 14.47
C HIS A 54 5.57 -12.82 14.06
N LYS A 55 4.84 -13.61 14.85
CA LYS A 55 3.45 -14.06 14.56
C LYS A 55 2.47 -12.95 14.14
N VAL A 56 2.70 -11.73 14.62
CA VAL A 56 1.83 -10.57 14.37
C VAL A 56 2.02 -10.00 12.96
N TYR A 57 3.13 -10.31 12.28
CA TYR A 57 3.43 -9.79 10.95
C TYR A 57 2.35 -10.14 9.92
N PHE A 58 1.92 -11.41 9.89
CA PHE A 58 0.86 -11.85 8.96
C PHE A 58 -0.49 -11.24 9.27
N GLN A 59 -0.80 -11.05 10.56
CA GLN A 59 -2.00 -10.32 10.95
C GLN A 59 -1.93 -8.87 10.44
N GLY A 60 -0.77 -8.22 10.59
CA GLY A 60 -0.54 -6.87 10.07
C GLY A 60 -0.69 -6.76 8.55
N LEU A 61 -0.27 -7.76 7.78
CA LEU A 61 -0.49 -7.77 6.32
C LEU A 61 -1.98 -7.73 5.96
N LEU A 62 -2.80 -8.50 6.68
CA LEU A 62 -4.26 -8.51 6.50
C LEU A 62 -4.89 -7.19 6.97
N ASP A 63 -4.45 -6.68 8.13
CA ASP A 63 -4.97 -5.46 8.74
C ASP A 63 -4.59 -4.18 7.99
N THR A 64 -3.71 -4.28 6.99
CA THR A 64 -3.29 -3.15 6.14
C THR A 64 -3.84 -3.21 4.72
N GLY A 65 -4.62 -4.24 4.38
CA GLY A 65 -5.21 -4.40 3.05
C GLY A 65 -4.23 -4.87 1.97
N ILE A 66 -3.07 -5.41 2.36
CA ILE A 66 -2.11 -5.95 1.41
C ILE A 66 -2.65 -7.25 0.82
N SER A 67 -2.97 -7.20 -0.48
CA SER A 67 -3.42 -8.36 -1.23
C SER A 67 -2.25 -9.26 -1.62
N PHE A 68 -2.43 -10.58 -1.51
CA PHE A 68 -1.43 -11.57 -1.94
C PHE A 68 -1.50 -11.88 -3.44
N GLU A 69 -2.69 -11.72 -4.05
CA GLU A 69 -2.96 -12.22 -5.41
C GLU A 69 -2.82 -11.15 -6.50
N ARG A 70 -2.74 -9.88 -6.12
CA ARG A 70 -2.55 -8.73 -7.01
C ARG A 70 -1.90 -7.58 -6.22
N ILE A 71 -1.14 -6.75 -6.93
CA ILE A 71 -0.75 -5.41 -6.45
C ILE A 71 -1.99 -4.74 -5.87
N PRO A 72 -1.96 -4.23 -4.63
CA PRO A 72 -3.14 -3.66 -4.01
C PRO A 72 -3.45 -2.26 -4.57
N ARG A 73 -4.74 -1.93 -4.65
CA ARG A 73 -5.19 -0.57 -4.92
C ARG A 73 -5.11 0.22 -3.61
N ILE A 74 -4.38 1.33 -3.61
CA ILE A 74 -4.16 2.14 -2.41
C ILE A 74 -5.49 2.66 -1.84
N GLU A 75 -6.48 2.93 -2.70
CA GLU A 75 -7.83 3.27 -2.27
C GLU A 75 -8.46 2.16 -1.42
N GLU A 76 -8.45 0.91 -1.90
CA GLU A 76 -8.94 -0.26 -1.15
C GLU A 76 -8.15 -0.47 0.16
N MET A 77 -6.82 -0.24 0.13
CA MET A 77 -6.00 -0.29 1.34
C MET A 77 -6.41 0.78 2.35
N ASN A 78 -6.69 2.00 1.89
CA ASN A 78 -7.04 3.13 2.74
C ASN A 78 -8.42 3.00 3.41
N ASP A 79 -9.34 2.23 2.83
CA ASP A 79 -10.59 1.85 3.49
C ASP A 79 -10.36 0.95 4.73
N ILE A 80 -9.29 0.17 4.72
CA ILE A 80 -8.88 -0.71 5.81
C ILE A 80 -8.01 0.07 6.82
N LEU A 81 -6.96 0.72 6.33
CA LEU A 81 -6.04 1.51 7.15
C LEU A 81 -6.76 2.64 7.92
N GLY A 82 -7.79 3.24 7.32
CA GLY A 82 -8.58 4.28 7.97
C GLY A 82 -9.29 3.82 9.24
N ARG A 83 -9.48 2.50 9.45
CA ARG A 83 -10.07 1.93 10.68
C ARG A 83 -9.10 1.95 11.87
N ILE A 84 -7.81 2.10 11.60
CA ILE A 84 -6.73 2.17 12.59
C ILE A 84 -6.02 3.53 12.56
N ASP A 85 -6.67 4.55 12.00
CA ASP A 85 -6.15 5.92 11.85
C ASP A 85 -4.87 6.04 11.02
N TRP A 86 -4.63 5.09 10.12
CA TRP A 86 -3.54 5.12 9.15
C TRP A 86 -4.03 5.43 7.74
N GLY A 87 -3.09 5.85 6.89
CA GLY A 87 -3.32 6.06 5.46
C GLY A 87 -2.02 5.89 4.67
N ALA A 88 -2.16 5.55 3.41
CA ALA A 88 -1.09 5.38 2.45
C ALA A 88 -1.31 6.28 1.23
N VAL A 89 -0.21 6.81 0.68
CA VAL A 89 -0.17 7.56 -0.58
C VAL A 89 0.92 6.95 -1.47
N ALA A 90 0.74 7.01 -2.79
CA ALA A 90 1.84 6.68 -3.70
C ALA A 90 2.80 7.87 -3.80
N VAL A 91 4.07 7.57 -4.05
CA VAL A 91 5.13 8.55 -4.32
C VAL A 91 5.91 8.09 -5.54
N ASP A 92 6.47 9.02 -6.31
CA ASP A 92 7.15 8.74 -7.59
C ASP A 92 8.61 8.24 -7.42
N GLY A 93 9.08 8.14 -6.18
CA GLY A 93 10.39 7.58 -5.88
C GLY A 93 10.85 7.87 -4.46
N PHE A 94 12.17 8.02 -4.31
CA PHE A 94 12.80 8.33 -3.04
C PHE A 94 12.43 9.74 -2.57
N ILE A 95 11.96 9.85 -1.33
CA ILE A 95 11.71 11.14 -0.68
C ILE A 95 12.97 11.50 0.14
N PRO A 96 13.60 12.66 -0.09
CA PRO A 96 14.74 13.09 0.71
C PRO A 96 14.35 13.33 2.19
N PRO A 97 15.25 13.02 3.14
CA PRO A 97 14.99 13.17 4.58
C PRO A 97 14.90 14.62 5.04
#